data_AF-A0A831WYV2-F1
#
_entry.id   AF-A0A831WYV2-F1
#
_cell.length_a   1.000
_cell.length_b   1.000
_cell.length_c   1.000
_cell.angle_alpha   90.00
_cell.angle_beta   90.00
_cell.angle_gamma   90.00
#
_symmetry.space_group_name_H-M   'P 1'
#
loop_
_entity.id
_entity.type
_entity.pdbx_description
1 polymer ?
#
loop_
_entity_poly.entity_id
_entity_poly.type
_entity_poly.pdbx_seq_one_letter_code
_entity_poly.pdbx_strand_id
1 'polypeptide(L)'
;MDEQRYQAWWLLHRRVASGETLSAEEQRDYEAGRAELEAEEWASLHTAPAQLQLVQARLRELSARHQQLAQQEATLREQAAALEERYAALTGEKLGLGV
;
A
#
# COMPACT_ATOMS: atom_id res chain seq x y z
N MET A 1 -17.37 12.62 6.52
CA MET A 1 -18.59 12.99 7.23
C MET A 1 -18.81 11.94 8.31
N ASP A 2 -19.22 12.36 9.50
CA ASP A 2 -19.57 11.38 10.54
C ASP A 2 -20.92 10.71 10.25
N GLU A 3 -21.15 9.55 10.90
CA GLU A 3 -22.33 8.72 10.68
C GLU A 3 -23.64 9.47 10.99
N GLN A 4 -23.65 10.32 12.02
CA GLN A 4 -24.87 11.03 12.43
C GLN A 4 -25.27 12.07 11.38
N ARG A 5 -24.31 12.83 10.86
CA ARG A 5 -24.51 13.80 9.78
C ARG A 5 -24.90 13.10 8.48
N TYR A 6 -24.29 11.94 8.19
CA TYR A 6 -24.66 11.16 7.01
C TYR A 6 -26.12 10.69 7.08
N GLN A 7 -26.56 10.16 8.22
CA GLN A 7 -27.95 9.73 8.40
C GLN A 7 -28.94 10.90 8.26
N ALA A 8 -28.61 12.07 8.82
CA ALA A 8 -29.43 13.27 8.67
C ALA A 8 -29.51 13.73 7.21
N TRP A 9 -28.37 13.80 6.52
CA TRP A 9 -28.32 14.14 5.09
C TRP A 9 -29.06 13.11 4.23
N TRP A 10 -28.95 11.81 4.54
CA TRP A 10 -29.61 10.73 3.79
C TRP A 10 -31.13 10.83 3.84
N LEU A 11 -31.69 11.22 4.99
CA LEU A 11 -33.13 11.48 5.11
C LEU A 11 -33.59 12.63 4.21
N LEU A 12 -32.82 13.72 4.14
CA LEU A 12 -33.08 14.83 3.22
C LEU A 12 -32.94 14.39 1.76
N HIS A 13 -31.91 13.62 1.45
CA HIS A 13 -31.68 13.08 0.12
C HIS A 13 -32.85 12.24 -0.39
N ARG A 14 -33.40 11.36 0.46
CA ARG A 14 -34.58 10.54 0.12
C ARG A 14 -35.82 11.37 -0.20
N ARG A 15 -36.03 12.46 0.54
CA ARG A 15 -37.15 13.40 0.30
C ARG A 15 -36.98 14.13 -1.03
N VAL A 16 -35.79 14.67 -1.29
CA VAL A 16 -35.45 15.31 -2.57
C VAL A 16 -35.60 14.34 -3.74
N ALA A 17 -35.12 13.11 -3.61
CA ALA A 17 -35.24 12.06 -4.63
C ALA A 17 -36.69 11.66 -4.91
N SER A 18 -37.57 11.82 -3.93
CA SER A 18 -39.02 11.58 -4.07
C SER A 18 -39.76 12.80 -4.64
N GLY A 19 -39.06 13.89 -4.94
CA GLY A 19 -39.63 15.12 -5.49
C GLY A 19 -40.25 16.06 -4.44
N GLU A 20 -39.98 15.84 -3.16
CA GLU A 20 -40.42 16.75 -2.10
C GLU A 20 -39.59 18.04 -2.10
N THR A 21 -40.26 19.17 -1.85
CA THR A 21 -39.59 20.45 -1.65
C THR A 21 -39.12 20.57 -0.21
N LEU A 22 -37.81 20.78 -0.02
CA LEU A 22 -37.23 21.09 1.28
C LEU A 22 -37.49 22.55 1.66
N SER A 23 -37.55 22.83 2.96
CA SER A 23 -37.49 24.21 3.46
C SER A 23 -36.13 24.85 3.15
N ALA A 24 -36.04 26.18 3.25
CA ALA A 24 -34.80 26.90 2.96
C ALA A 24 -33.63 26.55 3.90
N GLU A 25 -33.92 26.06 5.12
CA GLU A 25 -32.92 25.59 6.08
C GLU A 25 -32.47 24.17 5.71
N GLU A 26 -33.43 23.25 5.51
CA GLU A 26 -33.17 21.87 5.07
C GLU A 26 -32.41 21.82 3.73
N GLN A 27 -32.70 22.74 2.80
CA GLN A 27 -32.00 22.83 1.52
C GLN A 27 -30.52 23.20 1.70
N ARG A 28 -30.20 24.12 2.63
CA ARG A 28 -28.81 24.48 2.93
C ARG A 28 -28.06 23.31 3.55
N ASP A 29 -28.69 22.61 4.48
CA ASP A 29 -28.10 21.44 5.13
C ASP A 29 -27.88 20.30 4.13
N TYR A 30 -28.83 20.09 3.21
CA TYR A 30 -28.71 19.13 2.12
C TYR A 30 -27.55 19.46 1.17
N GLU A 31 -27.42 20.72 0.75
CA GLU A 31 -26.33 21.17 -0.12
C GLU A 31 -24.97 21.11 0.56
N ALA A 32 -24.88 21.47 1.84
CA ALA A 32 -23.66 21.38 2.63
C ALA A 32 -23.19 19.92 2.77
N GLY A 33 -24.11 19.00 3.08
CA GLY A 33 -23.78 17.57 3.13
C GLY A 33 -23.39 17.01 1.76
N ARG A 34 -24.03 17.46 0.67
CA ARG A 34 -23.65 17.04 -0.69
C ARG A 34 -22.23 17.50 -1.05
N ALA A 35 -21.88 18.74 -0.74
CA ALA A 35 -20.55 19.29 -1.00
C ALA A 35 -19.46 18.57 -0.19
N GLU A 36 -19.74 18.18 1.06
CA GLU A 36 -18.81 17.39 1.88
C GLU A 36 -18.61 15.98 1.31
N LEU A 37 -19.68 15.30 0.89
CA LEU A 37 -19.59 13.99 0.24
C LEU A 37 -18.83 14.05 -1.08
N GLU A 38 -19.11 15.05 -1.93
CA GLU A 38 -18.36 15.29 -3.18
C GLU A 38 -16.87 15.51 -2.90
N ALA A 39 -16.52 16.25 -1.85
CA ALA A 39 -15.13 16.47 -1.46
C ALA A 39 -14.44 15.17 -0.98
N GLU A 40 -15.14 14.32 -0.23
CA GLU A 40 -14.64 13.02 0.22
C GLU A 40 -14.44 12.01 -0.90
N GLU A 41 -15.40 11.96 -1.85
CA GLU A 41 -15.28 11.17 -3.06
C GLU A 41 -14.08 11.62 -3.88
N TRP A 42 -13.92 12.94 -4.07
CA TRP A 42 -12.79 13.50 -4.79
C TRP A 42 -11.46 13.15 -4.11
N ALA A 43 -11.36 13.33 -2.79
CA ALA A 43 -10.18 12.98 -2.02
C ALA A 43 -9.83 11.49 -2.15
N SER A 44 -10.83 10.61 -2.10
CA SER A 44 -10.65 9.15 -2.19
C SER A 44 -10.14 8.73 -3.56
N LEU A 45 -10.72 9.29 -4.63
CA LEU A 45 -10.33 8.98 -6.02
C LEU A 45 -8.92 9.45 -6.36
N HIS A 46 -8.47 10.58 -5.80
CA HIS A 46 -7.18 11.18 -6.14
C HIS A 46 -6.03 10.76 -5.22
N THR A 47 -6.33 10.25 -4.01
CA THR A 47 -5.29 9.80 -3.06
C THR A 47 -4.84 8.35 -3.34
N ALA A 48 -5.77 7.48 -3.73
CA ALA A 48 -5.47 6.06 -3.97
C ALA A 48 -4.41 5.80 -5.05
N PRO A 49 -4.38 6.50 -6.20
CA PRO A 49 -3.37 6.28 -7.24
C PRO A 49 -1.96 6.68 -6.80
N ALA A 50 -1.82 7.76 -6.04
CA ALA A 50 -0.53 8.26 -5.56
C ALA A 50 0.09 7.31 -4.52
N GLN A 51 -0.72 6.82 -3.58
CA GLN A 51 -0.26 5.83 -2.60
C GLN A 51 0.12 4.51 -3.26
N LEU A 52 -0.65 4.07 -4.26
CA LEU A 52 -0.34 2.85 -5.01
C LEU A 52 1.00 2.96 -5.75
N GLN A 53 1.29 4.10 -6.39
CA GLN A 53 2.57 4.34 -7.06
C GLN A 53 3.76 4.28 -6.07
N LEU A 54 3.61 4.88 -4.89
CA LEU A 54 4.64 4.85 -3.86
C LEU A 54 4.93 3.41 -3.39
N VAL A 55 3.87 2.64 -3.13
CA VAL A 55 4.00 1.23 -2.70
C VAL A 55 4.64 0.38 -3.81
N GLN A 56 4.24 0.57 -5.06
CA GLN A 56 4.84 -0.13 -6.20
C GLN A 56 6.33 0.22 -6.38
N ALA A 57 6.71 1.49 -6.23
CA ALA A 57 8.11 1.90 -6.27
C ALA A 57 8.92 1.23 -5.16
N ARG A 58 8.38 1.20 -3.93
CA ARG A 58 9.03 0.55 -2.80
C ARG A 58 9.17 -0.96 -3.00
N LEU A 59 8.15 -1.61 -3.58
CA LEU A 59 8.21 -3.02 -3.91
C LEU A 59 9.33 -3.32 -4.91
N ARG A 60 9.42 -2.53 -6.00
CA ARG A 60 10.49 -2.69 -7.00
C ARG A 60 11.88 -2.53 -6.38
N GLU A 61 12.06 -1.53 -5.53
CA GLU A 61 13.31 -1.29 -4.81
C GLU A 61 13.70 -2.49 -3.92
N LEU A 62 12.75 -3.01 -3.14
CA LEU A 62 12.98 -4.16 -2.28
C LEU A 62 13.27 -5.44 -3.09
N SER A 63 12.57 -5.67 -4.19
CA SER A 63 12.83 -6.81 -5.08
C SER A 63 14.23 -6.73 -5.69
N ALA A 64 14.66 -5.55 -6.13
CA ALA A 64 16.01 -5.37 -6.67
C ALA A 64 17.10 -5.62 -5.61
N ARG A 65 16.91 -5.10 -4.38
CA ARG A 65 17.83 -5.36 -3.27
C ARG A 65 17.88 -6.85 -2.90
N HIS A 66 16.74 -7.52 -2.88
CA HIS A 66 16.68 -8.96 -2.61
C HIS A 66 17.45 -9.77 -3.66
N GLN A 67 17.28 -9.46 -4.95
CA GLN A 67 18.04 -10.10 -6.02
C GLN A 67 19.55 -9.88 -5.87
N GLN A 68 19.97 -8.66 -5.53
CA GLN A 68 21.38 -8.35 -5.29
C GLN A 68 21.94 -9.15 -4.11
N LEU A 69 21.21 -9.24 -3.00
CA LEU A 69 21.62 -10.00 -1.83
C LEU A 69 21.71 -11.50 -2.14
N ALA A 70 20.75 -12.06 -2.88
CA ALA A 70 20.78 -13.45 -3.31
C ALA A 70 21.99 -13.76 -4.21
N GLN A 71 22.36 -12.83 -5.11
CA GLN A 71 23.56 -12.96 -5.94
C GLN A 71 24.84 -12.93 -5.09
N GLN A 72 24.90 -12.04 -4.11
CA GLN A 72 26.03 -11.93 -3.17
C GLN A 72 26.16 -13.20 -2.32
N GLU A 73 25.04 -13.73 -1.82
CA GLU A 73 25.01 -14.98 -1.07
C GLU A 73 25.50 -16.16 -1.91
N ALA A 74 25.04 -16.29 -3.15
CA ALA A 74 25.51 -17.34 -4.06
C ALA A 74 27.02 -17.25 -4.29
N THR A 75 27.53 -16.04 -4.54
CA THR A 75 28.97 -15.80 -4.73
C THR A 75 29.78 -16.16 -3.48
N LEU A 76 29.30 -15.80 -2.29
CA LEU A 76 29.96 -16.12 -1.03
C LEU A 76 29.95 -17.62 -0.75
N ARG A 77 28.86 -18.32 -1.07
CA ARG A 77 28.79 -19.79 -0.96
C ARG A 77 29.79 -20.49 -1.88
N GLU A 78 29.92 -20.03 -3.12
CA GLU A 78 30.92 -20.56 -4.07
C GLU A 78 32.35 -20.34 -3.55
N GLN A 79 32.63 -19.15 -3.01
CA GLN A 79 33.93 -18.84 -2.42
C GLN A 79 34.22 -19.70 -1.18
N ALA A 80 33.23 -19.90 -0.31
CA ALA A 80 33.35 -20.76 0.87
C ALA A 80 33.64 -22.21 0.48
N ALA A 81 32.91 -22.75 -0.50
CA ALA A 81 33.13 -24.11 -1.01
C ALA A 81 34.54 -24.27 -1.61
N ALA A 82 34.98 -23.32 -2.44
CA ALA A 82 36.31 -23.36 -3.05
C ALA A 82 37.44 -23.27 -2.00
N LEU A 83 37.25 -22.47 -0.94
CA LEU A 83 38.20 -22.39 0.17
C LEU A 83 38.24 -23.69 0.96
N GLU A 84 37.08 -24.31 1.22
CA GLU A 84 37.00 -25.58 1.93
C GLU A 84 37.64 -26.72 1.14
N GLU A 85 37.44 -26.80 -0.18
CA GLU A 85 38.10 -27.76 -1.04
C GLU A 85 39.63 -27.59 -1.01
N ARG A 86 40.12 -26.36 -1.13
CA ARG A 86 41.56 -26.06 -1.05
C ARG A 86 42.16 -26.41 0.30
N TYR A 87 41.44 -26.12 1.38
CA TYR A 87 41.87 -26.47 2.72
C TYR A 87 41.94 -27.98 2.90
N ALA A 88 40.88 -28.71 2.50
CA ALA A 88 40.84 -30.16 2.59
C ALA A 88 41.92 -30.84 1.72
N ALA A 89 42.26 -30.27 0.56
CA ALA A 89 43.37 -30.76 -0.25
C ALA A 89 44.74 -30.60 0.44
N LEU A 90 44.90 -29.60 1.30
CA LEU A 90 46.16 -29.31 2.01
C LEU A 90 46.28 -30.08 3.33
N THR A 91 45.19 -30.19 4.08
CA THR A 91 45.20 -30.74 5.45
C THR A 91 44.59 -32.12 5.57
N GLY A 92 43.81 -32.55 4.58
CA GLY A 92 42.99 -33.77 4.65
C GLY A 92 41.70 -33.61 5.47
N GLU A 93 41.46 -32.43 6.06
CA GLU A 93 40.32 -32.14 6.93
C GLU A 93 39.39 -31.08 6.33
N LYS A 94 38.11 -31.11 6.66
CA LYS A 94 37.13 -30.11 6.21
C LYS A 94 36.88 -29.04 7.29
N LEU A 95 36.69 -27.79 6.87
CA LEU A 95 36.41 -26.67 7.79
C LEU A 95 34.95 -26.62 8.25
N GLY A 96 34.03 -27.28 7.54
CA GLY A 96 32.59 -27.20 7.81
C GLY A 96 31.97 -25.86 7.39
N LEU A 97 32.47 -25.25 6.31
CA LEU A 97 32.01 -23.95 5.81
C LEU A 97 30.90 -24.08 4.75
N GLY A 98 30.77 -25.24 4.12
CA GLY A 98 29.67 -25.60 3.23
C GLY A 98 28.42 -26.01 4.02
N VAL A 99 27.32 -25.29 3.77
CA VAL A 99 25.94 -25.71 4.13
C VAL A 99 25.46 -26.75 3.13
#